data_AF-A0A852ZW13-F1
#
_entry.id   AF-A0A852ZW13-F1
#
_cell.length_a   1.000
_cell.length_b   1.000
_cell.length_c   1.000
_cell.angle_alpha   90.00
_cell.angle_beta   90.00
_cell.angle_gamma   90.00
#
_symmetry.space_group_name_H-M   'P 1'
#
loop_
_entity.id
_entity.type
_entity.pdbx_description
1 polymer ?
#
loop_
_entity_poly.entity_id
_entity_poly.type
_entity_poly.pdbx_seq_one_letter_code
_entity_poly.pdbx_strand_id
1 'polypeptide(L)'
;MPGTSRIGRAAPAAAGLGLLLAAATGCGPVEVDPPSPEGAAVASCDALMAELPATVYDLAEVETEPASPYVRAWGDPAIVLRCGVPRPAVLTPGTEGYDPLSDAVGVNDVDWLFERTEDGYRFTTVQREAFVEVTVPGEYAPETGALTDLADPVRRAVPSVFE
;
A
#
# COMPACT_ATOMS: atom_id res chain seq x y z
N MET A 1 -20.78 16.05 82.17
CA MET A 1 -21.64 16.78 81.21
C MET A 1 -21.22 16.41 79.79
N PRO A 2 -22.19 16.23 78.88
CA PRO A 2 -21.98 15.87 77.48
C PRO A 2 -21.45 17.10 76.71
N GLY A 3 -21.06 17.10 75.44
CA GLY A 3 -21.19 16.16 74.35
C GLY A 3 -20.80 16.88 73.05
N THR A 4 -20.33 16.08 72.09
CA THR A 4 -20.55 16.24 70.64
C THR A 4 -20.01 17.46 69.88
N SER A 5 -18.96 17.15 69.11
CA SER A 5 -18.54 17.73 67.83
C SER A 5 -19.66 17.77 66.78
N ARG A 6 -19.62 18.77 65.89
CA ARG A 6 -19.69 18.66 64.41
C ARG A 6 -19.94 20.04 63.77
N ILE A 7 -19.00 20.54 62.97
CA ILE A 7 -19.32 21.50 61.90
C ILE A 7 -18.78 20.91 60.60
N GLY A 8 -19.71 20.46 59.76
CA GLY A 8 -19.43 19.85 58.47
C GLY A 8 -18.85 20.86 57.49
N ARG A 9 -17.80 20.45 56.78
CA ARG A 9 -17.30 21.14 55.59
C ARG A 9 -18.22 20.82 54.43
N ALA A 10 -18.81 21.84 53.81
CA ALA A 10 -19.40 21.72 52.48
C ALA A 10 -18.27 21.73 51.44
N ALA A 11 -18.23 20.71 50.58
CA ALA A 11 -17.29 20.58 49.47
C ALA A 11 -17.87 21.22 48.18
N PRO A 12 -17.04 21.65 47.22
CA PRO A 12 -17.46 22.40 46.04
C PRO A 12 -18.02 21.46 44.95
N ALA A 13 -19.02 21.93 44.21
CA ALA A 13 -19.47 21.30 42.98
C ALA A 13 -18.52 21.68 41.84
N ALA A 14 -17.69 20.74 41.38
CA ALA A 14 -16.91 20.89 40.16
C ALA A 14 -17.72 20.31 38.98
N ALA A 15 -18.17 21.20 38.09
CA ALA A 15 -18.78 20.82 36.82
C ALA A 15 -17.69 20.28 35.89
N GLY A 16 -17.68 18.97 35.64
CA GLY A 16 -16.80 18.33 34.66
C GLY A 16 -17.32 18.60 33.25
N LEU A 17 -16.60 19.42 32.49
CA LEU A 17 -16.80 19.56 31.05
C LEU A 17 -16.11 18.36 30.37
N GLY A 18 -16.90 17.36 29.98
CA GLY A 18 -16.42 16.19 29.26
C GLY A 18 -15.87 16.59 27.89
N LEU A 19 -14.56 16.47 27.73
CA LEU A 19 -13.88 16.62 26.44
C LEU A 19 -14.20 15.38 25.60
N LEU A 20 -15.14 15.50 24.67
CA LEU A 20 -15.42 14.50 23.65
C LEU A 20 -14.22 14.46 22.68
N LEU A 21 -13.30 13.53 22.90
CA LEU A 21 -12.28 13.16 21.93
C LEU A 21 -12.97 12.47 20.75
N ALA A 22 -13.17 13.21 19.65
CA ALA A 22 -13.55 12.62 18.38
C ALA A 22 -12.36 11.82 17.84
N ALA A 23 -12.44 10.48 17.93
CA ALA A 23 -11.56 9.60 17.18
C ALA A 23 -11.90 9.73 15.70
N ALA A 24 -11.01 10.33 14.90
CA ALA A 24 -11.08 10.26 13.45
C ALA A 24 -10.84 8.80 13.07
N THR A 25 -11.92 8.07 12.77
CA THR A 25 -11.85 6.80 12.07
C THR A 25 -11.47 7.13 10.64
N GLY A 26 -10.25 6.77 10.23
CA GLY A 26 -9.77 6.91 8.87
C GLY A 26 -10.67 6.11 7.94
N CYS A 27 -11.60 6.80 7.28
CA CYS A 27 -12.54 6.22 6.33
C CYS A 27 -12.57 7.12 5.09
N GLY A 28 -11.38 7.48 4.63
CA GLY A 28 -11.17 8.20 3.38
C GLY A 28 -10.55 7.26 2.36
N PRO A 29 -10.69 7.55 1.06
CA PRO A 29 -9.99 6.82 0.01
C PRO A 29 -8.47 6.90 0.21
N VAL A 30 -7.75 5.92 -0.32
CA VAL A 30 -6.30 5.88 -0.26
C VAL A 30 -5.73 6.88 -1.26
N GLU A 31 -4.99 7.87 -0.77
CA GLU A 31 -4.36 8.90 -1.60
C GLU A 31 -3.15 8.31 -2.34
N VAL A 32 -3.22 8.21 -3.67
CA VAL A 32 -2.16 7.62 -4.50
C VAL A 32 -2.08 8.34 -5.84
N ASP A 33 -0.90 8.88 -6.16
CA ASP A 33 -0.67 9.47 -7.48
C ASP A 33 -0.70 8.39 -8.58
N PRO A 34 -1.62 8.47 -9.55
CA PRO A 34 -1.73 7.46 -10.57
C PRO A 34 -0.60 7.54 -11.60
N PRO A 35 -0.08 6.41 -12.09
CA PRO A 35 0.82 6.40 -13.23
C PRO A 35 0.07 6.74 -14.53
N SER A 36 0.83 7.12 -15.56
CA SER A 36 0.35 7.35 -16.91
C SER A 36 1.13 6.49 -17.90
N PRO A 37 0.83 5.18 -18.01
CA PRO A 37 1.50 4.29 -18.95
C PRO A 37 1.36 4.77 -20.39
N GLU A 38 2.37 4.46 -21.19
CA GLU A 38 2.42 4.77 -22.62
C GLU A 38 2.85 3.52 -23.42
N GLY A 39 2.56 3.52 -24.73
CA GLY A 39 3.00 2.44 -25.62
C GLY A 39 2.41 1.08 -25.25
N ALA A 40 3.25 0.03 -25.30
CA ALA A 40 2.84 -1.35 -25.02
C ALA A 40 2.32 -1.53 -23.58
N ALA A 41 2.81 -0.74 -22.62
CA ALA A 41 2.41 -0.85 -21.23
C ALA A 41 0.92 -0.58 -21.00
N VAL A 42 0.27 0.22 -21.85
CA VAL A 42 -1.19 0.49 -21.74
C VAL A 42 -1.98 -0.81 -21.87
N ALA A 43 -1.69 -1.62 -22.90
CA ALA A 43 -2.41 -2.86 -23.14
C ALA A 43 -2.15 -3.89 -22.03
N SER A 44 -0.90 -4.02 -21.56
CA SER A 44 -0.56 -4.94 -20.47
C SER A 44 -1.23 -4.52 -19.15
N CYS A 45 -1.29 -3.22 -18.86
CA CYS A 45 -1.94 -2.71 -17.66
C CYS A 45 -3.46 -2.84 -17.71
N ASP A 46 -4.10 -2.58 -18.86
CA ASP A 46 -5.53 -2.82 -19.04
C ASP A 46 -5.87 -4.30 -18.80
N ALA A 47 -5.07 -5.22 -19.36
CA ALA A 47 -5.21 -6.65 -19.15
C ALA A 47 -5.01 -7.03 -17.68
N LEU A 48 -4.01 -6.46 -17.00
CA LEU A 48 -3.75 -6.76 -15.59
C LEU A 48 -4.93 -6.33 -14.73
N MET A 49 -5.42 -5.10 -14.93
CA MET A 49 -6.51 -4.53 -14.13
C MET A 49 -7.82 -5.32 -14.25
N ALA A 50 -8.01 -6.05 -15.35
CA ALA A 50 -9.15 -6.95 -15.55
C ALA A 50 -9.00 -8.32 -14.86
N GLU A 51 -7.77 -8.74 -14.55
CA GLU A 51 -7.43 -10.05 -13.99
C GLU A 51 -7.11 -9.99 -12.48
N LEU A 52 -7.06 -8.78 -11.89
CA LEU A 52 -6.76 -8.62 -10.47
C LEU A 52 -7.81 -9.30 -9.58
N PRO A 53 -7.37 -9.97 -8.49
CA PRO A 53 -8.29 -10.62 -7.58
C PRO A 53 -9.08 -9.59 -6.77
N ALA A 54 -10.28 -9.98 -6.33
CA ALA A 54 -11.10 -9.15 -5.44
C ALA A 54 -10.46 -8.93 -4.06
N THR A 55 -9.53 -9.82 -3.67
CA THR A 55 -8.81 -9.76 -2.40
C THR A 55 -7.33 -10.01 -2.60
N VAL A 56 -6.51 -9.30 -1.82
CA VAL A 56 -5.06 -9.51 -1.71
C VAL A 56 -4.74 -9.66 -0.24
N TYR A 57 -4.02 -10.71 0.14
CA TYR A 57 -3.69 -10.98 1.54
C TYR A 57 -4.95 -11.09 2.43
N ASP A 58 -6.01 -11.69 1.90
CA ASP A 58 -7.35 -11.76 2.52
C ASP A 58 -8.01 -10.39 2.80
N LEU A 59 -7.47 -9.29 2.28
CA LEU A 59 -8.01 -7.94 2.43
C LEU A 59 -8.91 -7.58 1.25
N ALA A 60 -10.02 -6.93 1.53
CA ALA A 60 -10.95 -6.44 0.50
C ALA A 60 -10.41 -5.18 -0.20
N GLU A 61 -10.78 -5.01 -1.46
CA GLU A 61 -10.46 -3.80 -2.24
C GLU A 61 -11.07 -2.55 -1.59
N VAL A 62 -10.33 -1.44 -1.62
CA VAL A 62 -10.73 -0.13 -1.12
C VAL A 62 -10.56 0.95 -2.20
N GLU A 63 -11.32 2.04 -2.09
CA GLU A 63 -11.25 3.14 -3.06
C GLU A 63 -9.94 3.93 -2.95
N THR A 64 -9.48 4.45 -4.09
CA THR A 64 -8.30 5.32 -4.18
C THR A 64 -8.67 6.70 -4.72
N GLU A 65 -7.94 7.72 -4.27
CA GLU A 65 -8.09 9.09 -4.74
C GLU A 65 -6.75 9.60 -5.30
N PRO A 66 -6.73 10.22 -6.51
CA PRO A 66 -7.84 10.24 -7.46
C PRO A 66 -8.15 8.83 -8.01
N ALA A 67 -9.40 8.62 -8.42
CA ALA A 67 -9.78 7.39 -9.12
C ALA A 67 -8.95 7.22 -10.40
N SER A 68 -8.40 6.03 -10.61
CA SER A 68 -7.53 5.73 -11.76
C SER A 68 -7.76 4.31 -12.29
N PRO A 69 -7.75 4.12 -13.62
CA PRO A 69 -7.83 2.78 -14.18
C PRO A 69 -6.62 1.91 -13.83
N TYR A 70 -5.47 2.53 -13.48
CA TYR A 70 -4.18 1.84 -13.28
C TYR A 70 -3.75 1.71 -11.82
N VAL A 71 -4.64 2.00 -10.88
CA VAL A 71 -4.39 1.88 -9.44
C VAL A 71 -5.47 0.98 -8.82
N ARG A 72 -5.05 0.11 -7.90
CA ARG A 72 -5.93 -0.67 -7.01
C ARG A 72 -5.32 -0.71 -5.62
N ALA A 73 -6.17 -0.78 -4.60
CA ALA A 73 -5.73 -0.85 -3.22
C ALA A 73 -6.58 -1.83 -2.41
N TRP A 74 -6.00 -2.44 -1.38
CA TRP A 74 -6.68 -3.39 -0.50
C TRP A 74 -6.35 -3.12 0.96
N GLY A 75 -7.37 -3.18 1.82
CA GLY A 75 -7.24 -3.07 3.27
C GLY A 75 -6.88 -1.68 3.82
N ASP A 76 -6.57 -1.66 5.12
CA ASP A 76 -6.13 -0.50 5.90
C ASP A 76 -5.20 -1.02 7.03
N PRO A 77 -3.89 -0.70 7.02
CA PRO A 77 -3.19 0.15 6.07
C PRO A 77 -3.17 -0.43 4.64
N ALA A 78 -3.28 0.40 3.61
CA ALA A 78 -3.52 -0.12 2.26
C ALA A 78 -2.29 -0.80 1.62
N ILE A 79 -2.49 -1.98 1.03
CA ILE A 79 -1.63 -2.54 0.00
C ILE A 79 -2.00 -1.87 -1.32
N VAL A 80 -1.05 -1.24 -2.01
CA VAL A 80 -1.32 -0.44 -3.20
C VAL A 80 -0.60 -1.00 -4.41
N LEU A 81 -1.33 -1.29 -5.48
CA LEU A 81 -0.79 -1.65 -6.79
C LEU A 81 -0.94 -0.49 -7.78
N ARG A 82 0.16 -0.15 -8.47
CA ARG A 82 0.22 0.83 -9.55
C ARG A 82 0.83 0.17 -10.79
N CYS A 83 0.10 0.09 -11.89
CA CYS A 83 0.63 -0.49 -13.13
C CYS A 83 1.12 0.58 -14.10
N GLY A 84 2.28 0.36 -14.70
CA GLY A 84 2.85 1.26 -15.69
C GLY A 84 3.61 2.43 -15.07
N VAL A 85 4.20 2.21 -13.90
CA VAL A 85 5.12 3.20 -13.31
C VAL A 85 6.36 3.37 -14.21
N PRO A 86 7.05 4.52 -14.13
CA PRO A 86 8.34 4.68 -14.79
C PRO A 86 9.32 3.60 -14.31
N ARG A 87 10.32 3.30 -15.16
CA ARG A 87 11.43 2.44 -14.78
C ARG A 87 12.07 2.95 -13.48
N PRO A 88 12.26 2.11 -12.45
CA PRO A 88 12.88 2.54 -11.19
C PRO A 88 14.23 3.23 -11.40
N ALA A 89 14.49 4.28 -10.61
CA ALA A 89 15.74 5.04 -10.71
C ALA A 89 16.96 4.15 -10.44
N VAL A 90 16.88 3.24 -9.47
CA VAL A 90 17.97 2.29 -9.18
C VAL A 90 18.36 1.43 -10.41
N LEU A 91 17.44 1.20 -11.35
CA LEU A 91 17.72 0.47 -12.59
C LEU A 91 18.06 1.37 -13.78
N THR A 92 17.98 2.69 -13.63
CA THR A 92 18.11 3.67 -14.71
C THR A 92 19.52 4.27 -14.77
N PRO A 93 20.31 4.02 -15.83
CA PRO A 93 21.65 4.57 -15.93
C PRO A 93 21.66 6.11 -15.85
N GLY A 94 22.52 6.65 -14.98
CA GLY A 94 22.72 8.10 -14.85
C GLY A 94 21.81 8.79 -13.83
N THR A 95 20.90 8.08 -13.15
CA THR A 95 20.18 8.61 -11.99
C THR A 95 20.97 8.40 -10.70
N GLU A 96 20.68 9.22 -9.70
CA GLU A 96 21.18 9.00 -8.34
C GLU A 96 20.70 7.63 -7.82
N GLY A 97 21.59 6.88 -7.19
CA GLY A 97 21.27 5.54 -6.69
C GLY A 97 21.23 4.45 -7.77
N TYR A 98 21.64 4.70 -9.02
CA TYR A 98 21.73 3.65 -10.03
C TYR A 98 22.64 2.50 -9.58
N ASP A 99 22.07 1.31 -9.49
CA ASP A 99 22.72 0.05 -9.21
C ASP A 99 22.14 -1.05 -10.12
N PRO A 100 22.86 -1.45 -11.18
CA PRO A 100 22.40 -2.49 -12.09
C PRO A 100 22.38 -3.89 -11.46
N LEU A 101 22.94 -4.06 -10.26
CA LEU A 101 23.02 -5.32 -9.53
C LEU A 101 22.04 -5.37 -8.35
N SER A 102 21.09 -4.43 -8.28
CA SER A 102 20.10 -4.44 -7.21
C SER A 102 19.32 -5.75 -7.17
N ASP A 103 19.20 -6.28 -5.95
CA ASP A 103 18.58 -7.57 -5.71
C ASP A 103 17.08 -7.54 -6.04
N ALA A 104 16.59 -8.69 -6.49
CA ALA A 104 15.19 -8.96 -6.69
C ALA A 104 14.78 -10.25 -5.97
N VAL A 105 13.51 -10.32 -5.58
CA VAL A 105 12.91 -11.54 -5.04
C VAL A 105 11.98 -12.16 -6.07
N GLY A 106 12.13 -13.45 -6.32
CA GLY A 106 11.22 -14.21 -7.16
C GLY A 106 10.02 -14.70 -6.35
N VAL A 107 8.81 -14.39 -6.81
CA VAL A 107 7.54 -14.90 -6.24
C VAL A 107 6.69 -15.45 -7.39
N ASN A 108 6.42 -16.76 -7.37
CA ASN A 108 5.61 -17.45 -8.39
C ASN A 108 6.00 -17.08 -9.83
N ASP A 109 7.31 -17.17 -10.17
CA ASP A 109 7.88 -16.85 -11.49
C ASP A 109 7.75 -15.38 -11.93
N VAL A 110 7.57 -14.48 -10.97
CA VAL A 110 7.66 -13.03 -11.18
C VAL A 110 8.80 -12.50 -10.32
N ASP A 111 9.75 -11.81 -10.94
CA ASP A 111 10.86 -11.16 -10.26
C ASP A 111 10.48 -9.74 -9.85
N TRP A 112 10.71 -9.41 -8.57
CA TRP A 112 10.37 -8.14 -7.97
C TRP A 112 11.63 -7.49 -7.39
N LEU A 113 12.04 -6.36 -7.95
CA LEU A 113 12.93 -5.43 -7.25
C LEU A 113 12.24 -5.03 -5.94
N PHE A 114 12.95 -5.09 -4.81
CA PHE A 114 12.39 -4.67 -3.52
C PHE A 114 13.17 -3.49 -2.95
N GLU A 115 12.44 -2.47 -2.53
CA GLU A 115 12.97 -1.23 -1.98
C GLU A 115 12.31 -0.99 -0.63
N ARG A 116 13.12 -0.72 0.40
CA ARG A 116 12.58 -0.40 1.72
C ARG A 116 11.94 0.99 1.70
N THR A 117 10.73 1.09 2.24
CA THR A 117 10.05 2.38 2.47
C THR A 117 10.08 2.71 3.96
N GLU A 118 9.53 3.88 4.34
CA GLU A 118 9.43 4.27 5.75
C GLU A 118 8.53 3.30 6.54
N ASP A 119 7.47 2.80 5.89
CA ASP A 119 6.40 2.01 6.53
C ASP A 119 6.28 0.57 6.00
N GLY A 120 7.27 0.06 5.25
CA GLY A 120 7.24 -1.30 4.71
C GLY A 120 8.19 -1.50 3.52
N TYR A 121 7.66 -2.08 2.44
CA TYR A 121 8.40 -2.31 1.21
C TYR A 121 7.62 -1.90 -0.03
N ARG A 122 8.35 -1.49 -1.04
CA ARG A 122 7.90 -1.32 -2.42
C ARG A 122 8.52 -2.42 -3.27
N PHE A 123 7.69 -3.10 -4.04
CA PHE A 123 8.07 -4.15 -4.96
C PHE A 123 7.77 -3.71 -6.38
N THR A 124 8.74 -3.73 -7.28
CA THR A 124 8.51 -3.40 -8.69
C THR A 124 8.90 -4.58 -9.58
N THR A 125 8.00 -5.03 -10.44
CA THR A 125 8.31 -6.12 -11.38
C THR A 125 9.49 -5.71 -12.27
N VAL A 126 10.45 -6.61 -12.46
CA VAL A 126 11.53 -6.41 -13.42
C VAL A 126 11.35 -7.34 -14.62
N GLN A 127 12.03 -7.04 -15.73
CA GLN A 127 12.08 -7.91 -16.91
C GLN A 127 10.70 -8.12 -17.59
N ARG A 128 9.78 -7.15 -17.45
CA ARG A 128 8.43 -7.18 -18.03
C ARG A 128 8.17 -5.97 -18.93
N GLU A 129 7.18 -6.08 -19.83
CA GLU A 129 6.79 -5.00 -20.76
C GLU A 129 6.25 -3.74 -20.05
N ALA A 130 5.68 -3.90 -18.86
CA ALA A 130 5.28 -2.81 -17.98
C ALA A 130 5.85 -3.03 -16.57
N PHE A 131 6.18 -1.95 -15.87
CA PHE A 131 6.56 -2.01 -14.46
C PHE A 131 5.30 -1.94 -13.60
N VAL A 132 5.06 -2.99 -12.82
CA VAL A 132 4.00 -3.04 -11.81
C VAL A 132 4.64 -2.83 -10.45
N GLU A 133 4.22 -1.78 -9.75
CA GLU A 133 4.67 -1.42 -8.41
C GLU A 133 3.62 -1.84 -7.39
N VAL A 134 4.04 -2.53 -6.32
CA VAL A 134 3.20 -2.91 -5.19
C VAL A 134 3.85 -2.38 -3.91
N THR A 135 3.17 -1.49 -3.19
CA THR A 135 3.61 -1.05 -1.86
C THR A 135 2.85 -1.82 -0.80
N VAL A 136 3.59 -2.44 0.12
CA VAL A 136 3.05 -3.29 1.17
C VAL A 136 3.50 -2.73 2.54
N PRO A 137 2.56 -2.33 3.40
CA PRO A 137 2.86 -1.95 4.78
C PRO A 137 3.52 -3.08 5.57
N GLY A 138 4.45 -2.73 6.46
CA GLY A 138 5.21 -3.67 7.28
C GLY A 138 4.35 -4.44 8.31
N GLU A 139 3.10 -4.02 8.53
CA GLU A 139 2.12 -4.77 9.34
C GLU A 139 1.80 -6.14 8.71
N TYR A 140 1.98 -6.28 7.40
CA TYR A 140 1.73 -7.52 6.66
C TYR A 140 2.97 -8.40 6.50
N ALA A 141 3.94 -8.29 7.41
CA ALA A 141 5.15 -9.11 7.36
C ALA A 141 4.84 -10.63 7.44
N PRO A 142 5.49 -11.47 6.61
CA PRO A 142 6.41 -11.09 5.53
C PRO A 142 5.66 -10.47 4.34
N GLU A 143 6.11 -9.29 3.91
CA GLU A 143 5.42 -8.44 2.94
C GLU A 143 5.26 -9.10 1.56
N THR A 144 6.14 -10.06 1.25
CA THR A 144 6.05 -10.90 0.05
C THR A 144 4.79 -11.77 0.00
N GLY A 145 4.10 -11.97 1.12
CA GLY A 145 2.83 -12.70 1.18
C GLY A 145 1.78 -12.09 0.24
N ALA A 146 1.67 -10.76 0.20
CA ALA A 146 0.75 -10.05 -0.69
C ALA A 146 1.05 -10.27 -2.18
N LEU A 147 2.31 -10.51 -2.55
CA LEU A 147 2.71 -10.73 -3.94
C LEU A 147 2.23 -12.08 -4.46
N THR A 148 1.94 -13.05 -3.58
CA THR A 148 1.51 -14.40 -3.96
C THR A 148 0.21 -14.37 -4.75
N ASP A 149 -0.74 -13.54 -4.33
CA ASP A 149 -2.06 -13.38 -4.97
C ASP A 149 -1.98 -12.60 -6.29
N LEU A 150 -0.96 -11.75 -6.42
CA LEU A 150 -0.78 -10.84 -7.56
C LEU A 150 0.10 -11.43 -8.67
N ALA A 151 1.00 -12.36 -8.32
CA ALA A 151 2.01 -12.87 -9.23
C ALA A 151 1.42 -13.59 -10.45
N ASP A 152 0.36 -14.37 -10.28
CA ASP A 152 -0.28 -15.10 -11.37
C ASP A 152 -1.01 -14.17 -12.37
N PRO A 153 -1.86 -13.20 -11.93
CA PRO A 153 -2.37 -12.14 -12.79
C PRO A 153 -1.27 -11.37 -13.54
N VAL A 154 -0.22 -10.96 -12.83
CA VAL A 154 0.92 -10.22 -13.41
C VAL A 154 1.64 -11.04 -14.47
N ARG A 155 1.89 -12.33 -14.23
CA ARG A 155 2.51 -13.24 -15.20
C ARG A 155 1.67 -13.41 -16.46
N ARG A 156 0.35 -13.49 -16.36
CA ARG A 156 -0.52 -13.65 -17.53
C ARG A 156 -0.69 -12.36 -18.34
N ALA A 157 -0.83 -11.23 -17.65
CA ALA A 157 -1.20 -9.96 -18.28
C ALA A 157 -0.01 -9.10 -18.70
N VAL A 158 1.15 -9.26 -18.06
CA VAL A 158 2.34 -8.46 -18.33
C VAL A 158 3.49 -9.38 -18.76
N PRO A 159 3.68 -9.61 -20.06
CA PRO A 159 4.68 -10.54 -20.59
C PRO A 159 6.12 -10.19 -20.21
N SER A 160 6.99 -11.20 -20.21
CA SER A 160 8.43 -11.01 -20.10
C SER A 160 9.01 -10.42 -21.38
N VAL A 161 10.02 -9.56 -21.25
CA VAL A 161 10.74 -8.99 -22.41
C VAL A 161 11.76 -9.95 -23.04
N PHE A 162 11.91 -11.15 -22.46
CA PHE A 162 12.84 -12.19 -22.93
C PHE A 162 12.15 -13.38 -23.60
N GLU A 163 10.82 -13.35 -23.72
CA GLU A 163 10.02 -14.40 -24.37
C GLU A 163 9.85 -14.18 -25.87
#